data_AF-A0A0S8FQT1-F1
#
_entry.id   AF-A0A0S8FQT1-F1
#
_cell.length_a   1.000
_cell.length_b   1.000
_cell.length_c   1.000
_cell.angle_alpha   90.00
_cell.angle_beta   90.00
_cell.angle_gamma   90.00
#
_symmetry.space_group_name_H-M   'P 1'
#
loop_
_entity.id
_entity.type
_entity.pdbx_description
1 polymer ?
#
loop_
_entity_poly.entity_id
_entity_poly.type
_entity_poly.pdbx_seq_one_letter_code
_entity_poly.pdbx_strand_id
1 'polypeptide(L)'
;MLTRRNGVVLGLALLLTIGSVIGFGAAQGPPTFQAADKLFDQKNYAEAAGVYGALVEAQAEDWHRAAERLIMCKLRLSLFGEALEAAADYVARTEGTRQEARAERLTGHLYMLLPHWGTRSGGEFHRGVREQGTFLHSHQYDKKQAVAHMERARDLYARQDLAVGLPIEEGAKWLEERIECTFDLVNLLSRFGIYDDEPQFWYRWWGERDEFLAETAGEDDFDEG
;
A
#
# COMPACT_ATOMS: atom_id res chain seq x y z
N MET A 1 23.77 -26.59 74.64
CA MET A 1 23.45 -25.16 74.87
C MET A 1 24.75 -24.40 75.07
N LEU A 2 25.20 -23.66 74.05
CA LEU A 2 26.24 -22.63 74.15
C LEU A 2 26.21 -21.79 72.86
N THR A 3 25.95 -20.51 73.06
CA THR A 3 25.87 -19.41 72.10
C THR A 3 27.21 -19.10 71.44
N ARG A 4 27.19 -18.72 70.16
CA ARG A 4 28.14 -17.73 69.60
C ARG A 4 27.58 -16.98 68.39
N ARG A 5 27.70 -15.65 68.48
CA ARG A 5 27.50 -14.60 67.47
C ARG A 5 28.47 -14.75 66.28
N ASN A 6 28.12 -14.11 65.16
CA ASN A 6 28.92 -13.30 64.21
C ASN A 6 28.07 -13.19 62.92
N GLY A 7 27.62 -12.05 62.39
CA GLY A 7 28.33 -10.78 62.15
C GLY A 7 29.18 -10.92 60.88
N VAL A 8 28.84 -10.18 59.79
CA VAL A 8 29.44 -10.06 58.42
C VAL A 8 28.28 -10.20 57.39
N VAL A 9 28.01 -9.37 56.37
CA VAL A 9 28.67 -8.23 55.68
C VAL A 9 27.59 -7.55 54.81
N LEU A 10 27.47 -6.21 54.86
CA LEU A 10 27.78 -5.28 53.76
C LEU A 10 27.19 -5.64 52.37
N GLY A 11 26.27 -4.79 51.88
CA GLY A 11 25.73 -4.82 50.52
C GLY A 11 25.13 -3.47 50.14
N LEU A 12 26.02 -2.50 49.91
CA LEU A 12 25.74 -1.15 49.42
C LEU A 12 25.14 -1.17 48.00
N ALA A 13 24.49 -0.05 47.66
CA ALA A 13 24.24 0.47 46.31
C ALA A 13 22.86 0.20 45.67
N LEU A 14 21.91 1.01 46.10
CA LEU A 14 20.77 1.48 45.33
C LEU A 14 21.31 2.30 44.13
N LEU A 15 21.55 1.65 43.00
CA LEU A 15 21.89 2.31 41.74
C LEU A 15 20.60 2.61 40.97
N LEU A 16 20.16 3.86 41.11
CA LEU A 16 19.28 4.57 40.19
C LEU A 16 19.83 4.48 38.77
N THR A 17 19.31 3.58 37.95
CA THR A 17 19.40 3.70 36.49
C THR A 17 18.16 4.46 36.01
N ILE A 18 18.39 5.75 35.81
CA ILE A 18 17.52 6.67 35.11
C ILE A 18 17.19 6.09 33.74
N GLY A 19 15.92 5.74 33.54
CA GLY A 19 15.36 5.46 32.23
C GLY A 19 15.37 6.75 31.41
N SER A 20 16.43 6.97 30.64
CA SER A 20 16.46 7.98 29.59
C SER A 20 15.69 7.43 28.39
N VAL A 21 14.36 7.49 28.46
CA VAL A 21 13.52 7.54 27.26
C VAL A 21 13.85 8.89 26.62
N ILE A 22 14.77 8.88 25.66
CA ILE A 22 14.94 10.00 24.74
C ILE A 22 13.70 9.98 23.85
N GLY A 23 12.62 10.58 24.34
CA GLY A 23 11.56 11.07 23.48
C GLY A 23 12.17 12.18 22.65
N PHE A 24 12.47 11.89 21.39
CA PHE A 24 12.62 12.92 20.37
C PHE A 24 11.24 13.56 20.15
N GLY A 25 10.86 14.44 21.07
CA GLY A 25 9.82 15.41 20.84
C GLY A 25 10.34 16.39 19.81
N ALA A 26 10.12 16.09 18.53
CA ALA A 26 10.29 17.09 17.49
C ALA A 26 9.27 18.20 17.78
N ALA A 27 9.75 19.42 18.05
CA ALA A 27 8.95 20.62 17.94
C ALA A 27 8.54 20.74 16.47
N GLN A 28 7.39 20.20 16.10
CA GLN A 28 6.93 20.24 14.72
C GLN A 28 6.08 21.49 14.53
N GLY A 29 6.61 22.44 13.76
CA GLY A 29 5.77 23.40 13.06
C GLY A 29 4.75 22.68 12.16
N PRO A 30 3.85 23.41 11.49
CA PRO A 30 2.87 22.78 10.60
C PRO A 30 3.56 21.82 9.61
N PRO A 31 2.92 20.69 9.25
CA PRO A 31 3.50 19.75 8.31
C PRO A 31 3.80 20.48 6.99
N THR A 32 4.98 20.22 6.41
CA THR A 32 5.40 20.85 5.16
C THR A 32 5.95 19.80 4.20
N PHE A 33 5.73 20.02 2.89
CA PHE A 33 6.32 19.18 1.84
C PHE A 33 7.84 19.14 1.92
N GLN A 34 8.50 20.26 2.20
CA GLN A 34 9.96 20.30 2.30
C GLN A 34 10.51 19.36 3.40
N ALA A 35 9.83 19.31 4.55
CA ALA A 35 10.20 18.38 5.62
C ALA A 35 9.95 16.92 5.21
N ALA A 36 8.79 16.64 4.60
CA ALA A 36 8.42 15.30 4.14
C ALA A 36 9.37 14.77 3.05
N ASP A 37 9.66 15.58 2.03
CA ASP A 37 10.57 15.26 0.93
C ASP A 37 11.99 14.98 1.46
N LYS A 38 12.47 15.78 2.41
CA LYS A 38 13.78 15.55 3.04
C LYS A 38 13.84 14.20 3.75
N LEU A 39 12.80 13.82 4.49
CA LEU A 39 12.71 12.50 5.15
C LEU A 39 12.67 11.37 4.11
N PHE A 40 11.90 11.57 3.03
CA PHE A 40 11.79 10.62 1.93
C PHE A 40 13.15 10.37 1.27
N ASP A 41 13.89 11.43 0.94
CA ASP A 41 15.21 11.34 0.30
C ASP A 41 16.25 10.68 1.20
N GLN A 42 16.13 10.88 2.52
CA GLN A 42 16.93 10.19 3.54
C GLN A 42 16.51 8.73 3.76
N LYS A 43 15.51 8.23 3.01
CA LYS A 43 14.93 6.89 3.13
C LYS A 43 14.27 6.63 4.48
N ASN A 44 13.92 7.69 5.22
CA ASN A 44 13.14 7.58 6.44
C ASN A 44 11.65 7.52 6.08
N TYR A 45 11.25 6.42 5.46
CA TYR A 45 9.92 6.27 4.87
C TYR A 45 8.79 6.25 5.91
N ALA A 46 9.07 5.80 7.14
CA ALA A 46 8.07 5.77 8.21
C ALA A 46 7.72 7.19 8.69
N GLU A 47 8.73 8.02 8.98
CA GLU A 47 8.49 9.42 9.35
C GLU A 47 7.94 10.21 8.16
N ALA A 48 8.45 9.98 6.95
CA ALA A 48 7.93 10.61 5.74
C ALA A 48 6.44 10.28 5.52
N ALA A 49 6.04 9.02 5.68
CA ALA A 49 4.64 8.60 5.61
C ALA A 49 3.78 9.35 6.64
N GLY A 50 4.26 9.52 7.87
CA GLY A 50 3.56 10.31 8.89
C GLY A 50 3.32 11.76 8.46
N VAL A 51 4.35 12.43 7.91
CA VAL A 51 4.22 13.83 7.47
C VAL A 51 3.34 13.94 6.22
N TYR A 52 3.50 13.07 5.21
CA TYR A 52 2.64 13.06 4.04
C TYR A 52 1.18 12.76 4.39
N GLY A 53 0.92 11.81 5.32
CA GLY A 53 -0.41 11.55 5.84
C GLY A 53 -1.03 12.79 6.49
N ALA A 54 -0.27 13.52 7.30
CA ALA A 54 -0.74 14.77 7.88
C ALA A 54 -1.05 15.85 6.82
N LEU A 55 -0.29 15.92 5.72
CA LEU A 55 -0.57 16.82 4.60
C LEU A 55 -1.85 16.44 3.84
N VAL A 56 -2.11 15.13 3.67
CA VAL A 56 -3.34 14.62 3.05
C VAL A 56 -4.56 14.95 3.91
N GLU A 57 -4.48 14.69 5.22
CA GLU A 57 -5.57 15.00 6.16
C GLU A 57 -5.86 16.49 6.27
N ALA A 58 -4.81 17.32 6.23
CA ALA A 58 -4.96 18.78 6.23
C ALA A 58 -5.48 19.34 4.90
N GLN A 59 -5.63 18.52 3.85
CA GLN A 59 -5.90 18.95 2.48
C GLN A 59 -4.99 20.11 2.05
N ALA A 60 -3.69 19.96 2.31
CA ALA A 60 -2.70 20.96 1.94
C ALA A 60 -2.73 21.28 0.43
N GLU A 61 -2.12 22.40 0.04
CA GLU A 61 -1.88 22.69 -1.37
C GLU A 61 -1.12 21.53 -2.01
N ASP A 62 -1.62 21.00 -3.13
CA ASP A 62 -1.08 19.81 -3.81
C ASP A 62 -1.08 18.52 -2.95
N TRP A 63 -2.10 18.33 -2.10
CA TRP A 63 -2.25 17.11 -1.29
C TRP A 63 -2.27 15.81 -2.12
N HIS A 64 -2.62 15.88 -3.41
CA HIS A 64 -2.53 14.77 -4.37
C HIS A 64 -1.12 14.18 -4.43
N ARG A 65 -0.09 15.03 -4.53
CA ARG A 65 1.31 14.62 -4.48
C ARG A 65 1.66 13.97 -3.13
N ALA A 66 1.10 14.47 -2.03
CA ALA A 66 1.29 13.85 -0.72
C ALA A 66 0.66 12.46 -0.65
N ALA A 67 -0.53 12.26 -1.23
CA ALA A 67 -1.20 10.95 -1.29
C ALA A 67 -0.37 9.93 -2.08
N GLU A 68 0.13 10.31 -3.26
CA GLU A 68 1.03 9.46 -4.05
C GLU A 68 2.30 9.08 -3.28
N ARG A 69 2.91 10.06 -2.59
CA ARG A 69 4.12 9.82 -1.79
C ARG A 69 3.86 8.97 -0.56
N LEU A 70 2.70 9.11 0.08
CA LEU A 70 2.26 8.26 1.18
C LEU A 70 2.15 6.80 0.73
N ILE A 71 1.49 6.54 -0.40
CA ILE A 71 1.37 5.19 -0.99
C ILE A 71 2.76 4.62 -1.28
N MET A 72 3.65 5.41 -1.88
CA MET A 72 5.03 5.00 -2.14
C MET A 72 5.81 4.66 -0.86
N CYS A 73 5.67 5.46 0.20
CA CYS A 73 6.33 5.17 1.47
C CYS A 73 5.86 3.83 2.06
N LYS A 74 4.54 3.60 2.08
CA LYS A 74 3.95 2.35 2.55
C LYS A 74 4.43 1.15 1.72
N LEU A 75 4.51 1.30 0.40
CA LEU A 75 5.08 0.29 -0.49
C LEU A 75 6.56 -0.01 -0.17
N ARG A 76 7.38 1.03 0.08
CA ARG A 76 8.80 0.87 0.47
C ARG A 76 8.99 0.19 1.82
N LEU A 77 8.03 0.34 2.72
CA LEU A 77 7.99 -0.32 4.02
C LEU A 77 7.38 -1.74 3.96
N SER A 78 6.98 -2.21 2.77
CA SER A 78 6.25 -3.48 2.59
C SER A 78 4.91 -3.55 3.33
N LEU A 79 4.32 -2.40 3.65
CA LEU A 79 2.97 -2.27 4.25
C LEU A 79 1.93 -2.31 3.12
N PHE A 80 1.83 -3.47 2.45
CA PHE A 80 1.07 -3.60 1.20
C PHE A 80 -0.44 -3.38 1.36
N GLY A 81 -1.03 -3.89 2.44
CA GLY A 81 -2.45 -3.66 2.75
C GLY A 81 -2.73 -2.18 2.96
N GLU A 82 -1.95 -1.54 3.82
CA GLU A 82 -2.07 -0.10 4.08
C GLU A 82 -1.82 0.77 2.83
N ALA A 83 -0.95 0.32 1.90
CA ALA A 83 -0.71 1.01 0.64
C ALA A 83 -1.93 0.94 -0.28
N LEU A 84 -2.61 -0.21 -0.34
CA LEU A 84 -3.87 -0.38 -1.06
C LEU A 84 -5.00 0.44 -0.43
N GLU A 85 -5.08 0.48 0.90
CA GLU A 85 -6.04 1.34 1.61
C GLU A 85 -5.81 2.82 1.32
N ALA A 86 -4.56 3.28 1.34
CA ALA A 86 -4.23 4.67 0.99
C ALA A 86 -4.55 5.00 -0.48
N ALA A 87 -4.38 4.04 -1.40
CA ALA A 87 -4.76 4.21 -2.79
C ALA A 87 -6.30 4.27 -2.95
N ALA A 88 -7.04 3.42 -2.25
CA ALA A 88 -8.49 3.43 -2.25
C ALA A 88 -9.06 4.75 -1.66
N ASP A 89 -8.49 5.24 -0.56
CA ASP A 89 -8.84 6.54 0.03
C ASP A 89 -8.54 7.69 -0.95
N TYR A 90 -7.41 7.62 -1.67
CA TYR A 90 -7.09 8.63 -2.68
C TYR A 90 -8.11 8.66 -3.83
N VAL A 91 -8.51 7.50 -4.34
CA VAL A 91 -9.60 7.39 -5.34
C VAL A 91 -10.90 7.97 -4.79
N ALA A 92 -11.32 7.58 -3.58
CA ALA A 92 -12.56 8.06 -2.98
C ALA A 92 -12.57 9.60 -2.78
N ARG A 93 -11.46 10.18 -2.32
CA ARG A 93 -11.34 11.63 -2.13
C ARG A 93 -11.30 12.43 -3.43
N THR A 94 -10.97 11.79 -4.55
CA THR A 94 -10.89 12.43 -5.86
C THR A 94 -12.11 12.17 -6.74
N GLU A 95 -13.12 11.46 -6.24
CA GLU A 95 -14.33 11.13 -6.98
C GLU A 95 -14.96 12.35 -7.66
N GLY A 96 -15.28 12.23 -8.95
CA GLY A 96 -15.87 13.27 -9.78
C GLY A 96 -14.89 14.34 -10.26
N THR A 97 -13.62 14.29 -9.86
CA THR A 97 -12.58 15.25 -10.27
C THR A 97 -11.69 14.68 -11.39
N ARG A 98 -10.81 15.52 -11.97
CA ARG A 98 -9.81 15.04 -12.95
C ARG A 98 -8.80 14.09 -12.35
N GLN A 99 -8.54 14.27 -11.07
CA GLN A 99 -7.55 13.52 -10.31
C GLN A 99 -8.00 12.08 -10.07
N GLU A 100 -9.31 11.79 -10.16
CA GLU A 100 -9.84 10.43 -10.09
C GLU A 100 -9.19 9.52 -11.13
N ALA A 101 -9.06 9.99 -12.38
CA ALA A 101 -8.46 9.21 -13.46
C ALA A 101 -7.00 8.85 -13.15
N ARG A 102 -6.26 9.79 -12.57
CA ARG A 102 -4.86 9.58 -12.14
C ARG A 102 -4.77 8.65 -10.94
N ALA A 103 -5.67 8.79 -9.95
CA ALA A 103 -5.74 7.93 -8.78
C ALA A 103 -6.09 6.48 -9.16
N GLU A 104 -7.04 6.28 -10.07
CA GLU A 104 -7.40 4.98 -10.64
C GLU A 104 -6.22 4.36 -11.41
N ARG A 105 -5.55 5.13 -12.28
CA ARG A 105 -4.35 4.66 -13.01
C ARG A 105 -3.21 4.27 -12.04
N LEU A 106 -2.96 5.08 -11.01
CA LEU A 106 -1.98 4.78 -9.96
C LEU A 106 -2.32 3.47 -9.23
N THR A 107 -3.60 3.29 -8.86
CA THR A 107 -4.06 2.10 -8.13
C THR A 107 -3.93 0.85 -8.99
N GLY A 108 -4.25 0.92 -10.28
CA GLY A 108 -4.02 -0.17 -11.22
C GLY A 108 -2.55 -0.57 -11.30
N HIS A 109 -1.63 0.39 -11.38
CA HIS A 109 -0.20 0.10 -11.34
C HIS A 109 0.25 -0.49 -10.02
N LEU A 110 -0.30 -0.01 -8.90
CA LEU A 110 0.04 -0.52 -7.57
C LEU A 110 -0.20 -2.02 -7.50
N TYR A 111 -1.37 -2.51 -7.93
CA TYR A 111 -1.67 -3.95 -7.94
C TYR A 111 -0.63 -4.79 -8.69
N MET A 112 -0.02 -4.27 -9.76
CA MET A 112 1.02 -4.95 -10.53
C MET A 112 2.42 -4.87 -9.91
N LEU A 113 2.63 -4.03 -8.90
CA LEU A 113 3.89 -3.89 -8.17
C LEU A 113 3.92 -4.71 -6.87
N LEU A 114 2.75 -5.13 -6.38
CA LEU A 114 2.62 -5.90 -5.15
C LEU A 114 3.19 -7.32 -5.32
N PRO A 115 3.72 -7.94 -4.24
CA PRO A 115 4.03 -9.37 -4.28
C PRO A 115 2.76 -10.18 -4.53
N HIS A 116 2.72 -10.98 -5.58
CA HIS A 116 1.54 -11.77 -5.96
C HIS A 116 1.39 -13.10 -5.20
N TRP A 117 1.94 -13.15 -3.99
CA TRP A 117 1.98 -14.33 -3.15
C TRP A 117 1.94 -13.92 -1.68
N GLY A 118 1.55 -14.84 -0.80
CA GLY A 118 1.49 -14.59 0.64
C GLY A 118 0.95 -15.79 1.40
N THR A 119 0.74 -15.61 2.69
CA THR A 119 0.13 -16.62 3.56
C THR A 119 -1.20 -16.11 4.08
N ARG A 120 -2.26 -16.92 4.00
CA ARG A 120 -3.53 -16.64 4.65
C ARG A 120 -3.52 -17.29 6.04
N SER A 121 -3.70 -16.47 7.06
CA SER A 121 -3.82 -16.91 8.45
C SER A 121 -4.83 -15.98 9.16
N GLY A 122 -5.65 -16.51 10.07
CA GLY A 122 -6.61 -15.69 10.82
C GLY A 122 -7.64 -14.91 9.99
N GLY A 123 -7.91 -15.32 8.75
CA GLY A 123 -8.80 -14.61 7.83
C GLY A 123 -8.14 -13.50 7.00
N GLU A 124 -6.90 -13.12 7.31
CA GLU A 124 -6.14 -12.07 6.62
C GLU A 124 -5.14 -12.68 5.62
N PHE A 125 -4.87 -11.96 4.53
CA PHE A 125 -3.84 -12.33 3.56
C PHE A 125 -2.56 -11.53 3.77
N HIS A 126 -1.57 -12.16 4.40
CA HIS A 126 -0.25 -11.58 4.64
C HIS A 126 0.62 -11.67 3.39
N ARG A 127 0.49 -10.64 2.56
CA ARG A 127 1.18 -10.53 1.28
C ARG A 127 2.70 -10.42 1.45
N GLY A 128 3.46 -11.19 0.67
CA GLY A 128 4.92 -11.19 0.70
C GLY A 128 5.52 -11.85 1.94
N VAL A 129 4.69 -12.54 2.75
CA VAL A 129 5.13 -13.23 3.98
C VAL A 129 4.88 -14.72 3.86
N ARG A 130 5.85 -15.52 4.29
CA ARG A 130 5.74 -16.98 4.40
C ARG A 130 5.75 -17.37 5.87
N GLU A 131 4.58 -17.70 6.40
CA GLU A 131 4.37 -18.04 7.81
C GLU A 131 3.45 -19.26 7.96
N GLN A 132 3.01 -19.55 9.18
CA GLN A 132 2.08 -20.64 9.44
C GLN A 132 0.69 -20.30 8.91
N GLY A 133 0.20 -21.08 7.96
CA GLY A 133 -1.11 -20.89 7.33
C GLY A 133 -1.14 -21.45 5.91
N THR A 134 -2.13 -21.02 5.11
CA THR A 134 -2.29 -21.47 3.73
C THR A 134 -1.51 -20.55 2.80
N PHE A 135 -0.49 -21.09 2.13
CA PHE A 135 0.28 -20.33 1.16
C PHE A 135 -0.48 -20.18 -0.16
N LEU A 136 -0.69 -18.94 -0.63
CA LEU A 136 -1.53 -18.62 -1.77
C LEU A 136 -0.80 -17.73 -2.78
N HIS A 137 -1.28 -17.77 -4.02
CA HIS A 137 -0.89 -16.88 -5.11
C HIS A 137 -2.09 -15.99 -5.44
N SER A 138 -1.88 -14.68 -5.50
CA SER A 138 -2.91 -13.67 -5.75
C SER A 138 -2.85 -13.07 -7.15
N HIS A 139 -1.94 -13.56 -8.00
CA HIS A 139 -1.65 -12.97 -9.31
C HIS A 139 -2.91 -12.69 -10.15
N GLN A 140 -3.80 -13.66 -10.33
CA GLN A 140 -4.99 -13.49 -11.16
C GLN A 140 -5.95 -12.44 -10.59
N TYR A 141 -6.12 -12.42 -9.27
CA TYR A 141 -6.92 -11.39 -8.62
C TYR A 141 -6.31 -10.02 -8.74
N ASP A 142 -5.01 -9.89 -8.48
CA ASP A 142 -4.31 -8.61 -8.57
C ASP A 142 -4.39 -8.08 -10.00
N LYS A 143 -4.20 -8.94 -11.02
CA LYS A 143 -4.40 -8.59 -12.42
C LYS A 143 -5.84 -8.13 -12.69
N LYS A 144 -6.85 -8.86 -12.22
CA LYS A 144 -8.26 -8.47 -12.40
C LYS A 144 -8.55 -7.09 -11.79
N GLN A 145 -8.09 -6.84 -10.56
CA GLN A 145 -8.24 -5.54 -9.92
C GLN A 145 -7.50 -4.45 -10.71
N ALA A 146 -6.28 -4.74 -11.15
CA ALA A 146 -5.48 -3.80 -11.91
C ALA A 146 -6.13 -3.43 -13.25
N VAL A 147 -6.67 -4.40 -13.99
CA VAL A 147 -7.47 -4.17 -15.21
C VAL A 147 -8.67 -3.29 -14.88
N ALA A 148 -9.45 -3.62 -13.86
CA ALA A 148 -10.66 -2.88 -13.51
C ALA A 148 -10.36 -1.40 -13.21
N HIS A 149 -9.31 -1.12 -12.44
CA HIS A 149 -8.85 0.24 -12.17
C HIS A 149 -8.36 0.97 -13.44
N MET A 150 -7.61 0.29 -14.31
CA MET A 150 -7.14 0.87 -15.58
C MET A 150 -8.26 1.15 -16.57
N GLU A 151 -9.27 0.28 -16.64
CA GLU A 151 -10.46 0.51 -17.46
C GLU A 151 -11.30 1.68 -16.94
N ARG A 152 -11.46 1.79 -15.62
CA ARG A 152 -12.09 2.98 -15.00
C ARG A 152 -11.33 4.25 -15.33
N ALA A 153 -10.00 4.25 -15.19
CA ALA A 153 -9.15 5.38 -15.54
C ALA A 153 -9.34 5.80 -17.01
N ARG A 154 -9.29 4.83 -17.94
CA ARG A 154 -9.53 5.06 -19.38
C ARG A 154 -10.87 5.74 -19.64
N ASP A 155 -11.93 5.25 -19.00
CA ASP A 155 -13.28 5.78 -19.17
C ASP A 155 -13.40 7.21 -18.58
N LEU A 156 -12.75 7.48 -17.44
CA LEU A 156 -12.70 8.81 -16.82
C LEU A 156 -11.93 9.81 -17.71
N TYR A 157 -10.78 9.42 -18.25
CA TYR A 157 -10.03 10.23 -19.22
C TYR A 157 -10.90 10.59 -20.43
N ALA A 158 -11.61 9.61 -20.99
CA ALA A 158 -12.48 9.83 -22.16
C ALA A 158 -13.70 10.71 -21.85
N ARG A 159 -14.30 10.60 -20.66
CA ARG A 159 -15.44 11.44 -20.25
C ARG A 159 -15.06 12.91 -20.14
N GLN A 160 -13.87 13.19 -19.59
CA GLN A 160 -13.44 14.57 -19.33
C GLN A 160 -12.88 15.27 -20.57
N ASP A 161 -12.45 14.53 -21.61
CA ASP A 161 -12.13 15.09 -22.94
C ASP A 161 -13.33 15.80 -23.57
N LEU A 162 -14.54 15.32 -23.26
CA LEU A 162 -15.78 15.92 -23.75
C LEU A 162 -16.16 17.20 -22.97
N ALA A 163 -15.53 17.44 -21.82
CA ALA A 163 -15.75 18.65 -21.01
C ALA A 163 -14.89 19.81 -21.56
N VAL A 164 -15.48 20.57 -22.50
CA VAL A 164 -14.87 21.72 -23.15
C VAL A 164 -14.43 22.78 -22.12
N GLY A 165 -13.20 23.31 -22.23
CA GLY A 165 -12.78 24.49 -21.46
C GLY A 165 -11.33 24.53 -20.96
N LEU A 166 -10.48 23.55 -21.32
CA LEU A 166 -9.06 23.55 -20.92
C LEU A 166 -8.21 24.51 -21.75
N PRO A 167 -7.22 25.20 -21.14
CA PRO A 167 -6.13 25.84 -21.86
C PRO A 167 -5.41 24.83 -22.77
N ILE A 168 -4.91 25.28 -23.93
CA ILE A 168 -4.31 24.40 -24.95
C ILE A 168 -3.20 23.51 -24.37
N GLU A 169 -2.33 24.08 -23.54
CA GLU A 169 -1.22 23.33 -22.92
C GLU A 169 -1.71 22.23 -21.96
N GLU A 170 -2.74 22.52 -21.17
CA GLU A 170 -3.30 21.56 -20.22
C GLU A 170 -4.08 20.47 -20.95
N GLY A 171 -4.79 20.82 -22.02
CA GLY A 171 -5.45 19.86 -22.91
C GLY A 171 -4.45 18.92 -23.60
N ALA A 172 -3.28 19.43 -24.01
CA ALA A 172 -2.24 18.59 -24.61
C ALA A 172 -1.67 17.57 -23.60
N LYS A 173 -1.38 18.00 -22.36
CA LYS A 173 -0.94 17.10 -21.29
C LYS A 173 -1.99 16.05 -20.94
N TRP A 174 -3.26 16.45 -20.91
CA TRP A 174 -4.35 15.55 -20.63
C TRP A 174 -4.51 14.47 -21.71
N LEU A 175 -4.39 14.85 -22.98
CA LEU A 175 -4.37 13.91 -24.10
C LEU A 175 -3.18 12.94 -24.01
N GLU A 176 -1.99 13.43 -23.65
CA GLU A 176 -0.81 12.60 -23.42
C GLU A 176 -1.06 11.56 -22.31
N GLU A 177 -1.54 11.98 -21.15
CA GLU A 177 -1.87 11.07 -20.04
C GLU A 177 -2.89 9.99 -20.44
N ARG A 178 -3.90 10.34 -21.24
CA ARG A 178 -4.89 9.40 -21.77
C ARG A 178 -4.25 8.36 -22.69
N ILE A 179 -3.36 8.79 -23.57
CA ILE A 179 -2.62 7.90 -24.49
C ILE A 179 -1.75 6.95 -23.67
N GLU A 180 -1.01 7.46 -22.70
CA GLU A 180 -0.20 6.63 -21.80
C GLU A 180 -1.06 5.63 -21.02
N CYS A 181 -2.21 6.05 -20.46
CA CYS A 181 -3.15 5.15 -19.79
C CYS A 181 -3.59 3.99 -20.70
N THR A 182 -3.74 4.25 -22.00
CA THR A 182 -4.08 3.21 -22.98
C THR A 182 -2.92 2.24 -23.18
N PHE A 183 -1.68 2.75 -23.31
CA PHE A 183 -0.49 1.90 -23.39
C PHE A 183 -0.27 1.07 -22.12
N ASP A 184 -0.50 1.66 -20.95
CA ASP A 184 -0.41 0.96 -19.67
C ASP A 184 -1.43 -0.17 -19.58
N LEU A 185 -2.68 0.07 -19.99
CA LEU A 185 -3.71 -0.97 -20.06
C LEU A 185 -3.34 -2.09 -21.04
N VAL A 186 -2.84 -1.76 -22.23
CA VAL A 186 -2.39 -2.76 -23.22
C VAL A 186 -1.23 -3.58 -22.66
N ASN A 187 -0.25 -2.93 -22.03
CA ASN A 187 0.88 -3.60 -21.38
C ASN A 187 0.36 -4.54 -20.28
N LEU A 188 -0.55 -4.08 -19.43
CA LEU A 188 -1.15 -4.86 -18.36
C LEU A 188 -1.92 -6.09 -18.87
N LEU A 189 -2.70 -5.93 -19.94
CA LEU A 189 -3.42 -7.02 -20.58
C LEU A 189 -2.47 -8.05 -21.21
N SER A 190 -1.35 -7.58 -21.78
CA SER A 190 -0.34 -8.44 -22.39
C SER A 190 0.48 -9.25 -21.38
N ARG A 191 0.61 -8.76 -20.14
CA ARG A 191 1.29 -9.47 -19.05
C ARG A 191 0.43 -10.58 -18.49
N PHE A 192 1.03 -11.70 -18.15
CA PHE A 192 0.42 -12.89 -17.58
C PHE A 192 -0.73 -13.44 -18.42
N GLY A 193 -0.53 -13.51 -19.74
CA GLY A 193 -1.43 -14.20 -20.65
C GLY A 193 -1.36 -15.72 -20.47
N ILE A 194 -2.26 -16.46 -21.12
CA ILE A 194 -2.21 -17.93 -21.19
C ILE A 194 -0.90 -18.50 -21.78
N TYR A 195 -0.05 -17.62 -22.33
CA TYR A 195 1.24 -17.93 -22.94
C TYR A 195 2.42 -17.34 -22.18
N ASP A 196 2.21 -16.68 -21.04
CA ASP A 196 3.32 -16.18 -20.24
C ASP A 196 3.95 -17.36 -19.48
N ASP A 197 5.20 -17.61 -19.84
CA ASP A 197 6.11 -18.74 -19.52
C ASP A 197 6.43 -18.92 -18.03
N GLU A 198 5.45 -18.82 -17.14
CA GLU A 198 5.62 -19.15 -15.73
C GLU A 198 5.14 -20.58 -15.44
N PRO A 199 6.04 -21.50 -15.00
CA PRO A 199 5.70 -22.90 -14.76
C PRO A 199 4.50 -23.09 -13.82
N GLN A 200 4.24 -22.16 -12.89
CA GLN A 200 3.07 -22.23 -12.02
C GLN A 200 1.73 -22.30 -12.77
N PHE A 201 1.59 -21.66 -13.93
CA PHE A 201 0.31 -21.60 -14.65
C PHE A 201 -0.08 -22.94 -15.28
N TRP A 202 0.89 -23.79 -15.63
CA TRP A 202 0.62 -25.13 -16.15
C TRP A 202 0.31 -26.14 -15.03
N TYR A 203 0.76 -25.88 -13.79
CA TYR A 203 0.66 -26.83 -12.67
C TYR A 203 -0.39 -26.47 -11.61
N ARG A 204 -0.99 -25.25 -11.62
CA ARG A 204 -1.81 -24.75 -10.52
C ARG A 204 -3.24 -24.33 -10.84
N TRP A 205 -3.78 -24.72 -12.00
CA TRP A 205 -5.21 -24.50 -12.31
C TRP A 205 -6.18 -25.01 -11.22
N TRP A 206 -5.73 -25.96 -10.37
CA TRP A 206 -6.50 -26.55 -9.26
C TRP A 206 -6.34 -25.86 -7.90
N GLY A 207 -5.46 -24.87 -7.76
CA GLY A 207 -5.18 -24.16 -6.50
C GLY A 207 -5.13 -22.63 -6.66
N GLU A 208 -5.58 -22.14 -7.82
CA GLU A 208 -5.75 -20.73 -8.11
C GLU A 208 -7.12 -20.27 -7.61
N ARG A 209 -7.19 -19.03 -7.11
CA ARG A 209 -8.40 -18.40 -6.59
C ARG A 209 -9.48 -18.39 -7.66
N ASP A 210 -10.33 -19.41 -7.66
CA ASP A 210 -11.62 -19.40 -8.35
C ASP A 210 -12.51 -18.32 -7.70
N GLU A 211 -13.25 -17.61 -8.53
CA GLU A 211 -14.03 -16.41 -8.19
C GLU A 211 -15.02 -16.67 -7.04
N PHE A 212 -15.43 -17.92 -6.88
CA PHE A 212 -16.36 -18.42 -5.87
C PHE A 212 -15.76 -18.48 -4.45
N LEU A 213 -14.55 -19.03 -4.27
CA LEU A 213 -13.90 -19.16 -2.95
C LEU A 213 -13.45 -17.80 -2.36
N ALA A 214 -13.47 -16.72 -3.16
CA ALA A 214 -13.07 -15.39 -2.71
C ALA A 214 -14.17 -14.66 -1.92
N GLU A 215 -15.46 -14.94 -2.19
CA GLU A 215 -16.59 -14.32 -1.47
C GLU A 215 -17.14 -15.21 -0.34
N THR A 216 -16.99 -16.54 -0.41
CA THR A 216 -17.64 -17.50 0.51
C THR A 216 -16.69 -18.34 1.39
N ALA A 217 -15.36 -18.26 1.23
CA ALA A 217 -14.43 -19.02 2.08
C ALA A 217 -14.28 -18.35 3.47
N GLY A 218 -15.32 -18.57 4.27
CA GLY A 218 -15.54 -18.15 5.64
C GLY A 218 -16.79 -18.80 6.25
N GLU A 219 -17.73 -19.30 5.43
CA GLU A 219 -18.93 -19.99 5.94
C GLU A 219 -18.86 -21.53 5.84
N ASP A 220 -18.18 -22.13 4.84
CA ASP A 220 -18.26 -23.58 4.62
C ASP A 220 -16.99 -24.41 4.93
N ASP A 221 -15.84 -23.78 5.24
CA ASP A 221 -14.59 -24.52 5.48
C ASP A 221 -14.49 -25.16 6.89
N PHE A 222 -15.56 -25.12 7.69
CA PHE A 222 -15.65 -25.73 9.02
C PHE A 222 -16.67 -26.86 9.15
N ASP A 223 -17.45 -27.16 8.11
CA ASP A 223 -18.48 -28.22 8.12
C ASP A 223 -18.05 -29.44 7.29
N GLU A 224 -16.93 -30.07 7.65
CA GLU A 224 -16.71 -31.49 7.35
C GLU A 224 -16.17 -32.22 8.59
N GLY A 225 -17.12 -32.83 9.33
CA GLY A 225 -16.88 -33.89 10.31
C GLY A 225 -17.26 -35.26 9.75
#